data_AF-A0A814ZA58-F1
#
_entry.id   AF-A0A814ZA58-F1
#
_cell.length_a   1.000
_cell.length_b   1.000
_cell.length_c   1.000
_cell.angle_alpha   90.00
_cell.angle_beta   90.00
_cell.angle_gamma   90.00
#
_symmetry.space_group_name_H-M   'P 1'
#
loop_
_entity.id
_entity.type
_entity.pdbx_description
1 polymer ?
#
loop_
_entity_poly.entity_id
_entity_poly.type
_entity_poly.pdbx_seq_one_letter_code
_entity_poly.pdbx_strand_id
1 'polypeptide(L)'
;MPFWKKDNSNKEVYTNVIQGLRQIYSQKLLPLEEAYRFHEFHSSQLEDSDFAAKPMVLLVGQYSVGKTSFIRYLLNEDFPGIRIGPEPTTDSFIAIMHNEHGGVVPGNALVVDPTKPFRPLSKFGNAFLNRFVCSQVRNELLETITFVDTPGILAGEKQRVDRGYEFSQVLEWFADRCDRILLLFDVSSLDISDELKRAIEVLRRNDDKIRIVLNKADSIDQQALMRVYGALMWSLGKVLGTPEVCRVYVGSFWSKPLQYDSNRRLFELEAKDLFGDLESLPRTATLRKLNDLIKRARLARVHAFIMSELKESMPSVFGKDQKRRELINNLHLVYEKIERQQNIPLGDFPKIERMQDILQNMDFTKFKPLDKKLLERVDKMLAEDVPRLMSMLPREELAYMNSTQPEFGGGNLSQGSTIFADQQSTPFDIGGVEGINAGIGEYDWIVERSRHEYDQVFAKLSPQNGKISGAAAKQEMVKSKLPNNVLGRIWKLSDVDKDGMLDIDEWALSQHLIKIKVEGDEIPNVLPEHLIPPSKRHLSNNTNNNGLYPAINNNNSSGYN
;
A
#
# COMPACT_ATOMS: atom_id res chain seq x y z
N MET A 1 -27.12 -38.91 -46.61
CA MET A 1 -25.94 -38.92 -45.72
C MET A 1 -25.59 -37.47 -45.40
N PRO A 2 -25.81 -36.95 -44.19
CA PRO A 2 -25.45 -35.58 -43.85
C PRO A 2 -23.94 -35.47 -43.65
N PHE A 3 -23.34 -34.47 -44.29
CA PHE A 3 -21.95 -34.07 -44.11
C PHE A 3 -21.76 -33.50 -42.71
N TRP A 4 -20.97 -34.18 -41.88
CA TRP A 4 -20.48 -33.62 -40.63
C TRP A 4 -19.39 -32.58 -40.93
N LYS A 5 -19.70 -31.29 -40.76
CA LYS A 5 -18.69 -30.25 -40.61
C LYS A 5 -17.94 -30.54 -39.30
N LYS A 6 -16.63 -30.80 -39.39
CA LYS A 6 -15.73 -30.75 -38.23
C LYS A 6 -15.76 -29.33 -37.69
N ASP A 7 -16.30 -29.15 -36.49
CA ASP A 7 -16.09 -27.94 -35.69
C ASP A 7 -14.61 -27.81 -35.35
N ASN A 8 -13.92 -26.96 -36.11
CA ASN A 8 -12.52 -26.63 -35.90
C ASN A 8 -12.41 -25.54 -34.83
N SER A 9 -12.95 -25.80 -33.62
CA SER A 9 -12.69 -24.96 -32.46
C SER A 9 -11.29 -25.27 -31.95
N ASN A 10 -10.29 -24.60 -32.54
CA ASN A 10 -8.97 -24.45 -31.92
C ASN A 10 -9.18 -23.74 -30.58
N LYS A 11 -9.45 -24.50 -29.50
CA LYS A 11 -9.40 -23.98 -28.14
C LYS A 11 -7.95 -23.62 -27.89
N GLU A 12 -7.59 -22.35 -28.06
CA GLU A 12 -6.27 -21.83 -27.70
C GLU A 12 -6.01 -22.20 -26.24
N VAL A 13 -5.06 -23.09 -25.95
CA VAL A 13 -4.73 -23.52 -24.58
C VAL A 13 -3.64 -22.59 -24.09
N TYR A 14 -3.94 -21.76 -23.10
CA TYR A 14 -2.95 -20.90 -22.45
C TYR A 14 -2.24 -21.68 -21.33
N THR A 15 -0.92 -21.53 -21.22
CA THR A 15 -0.12 -22.20 -20.17
C THR A 15 -0.30 -21.54 -18.80
N ASN A 16 -0.39 -20.21 -18.75
CA ASN A 16 -0.75 -19.42 -17.57
C ASN A 16 -1.50 -18.13 -17.98
N VAL A 17 -2.12 -17.44 -17.03
CA VAL A 17 -2.95 -16.25 -17.28
C VAL A 17 -2.13 -15.11 -17.86
N ILE A 18 -0.87 -14.90 -17.40
CA ILE A 18 0.01 -13.85 -17.91
C ILE A 18 0.30 -14.03 -19.41
N GLN A 19 0.62 -15.25 -19.84
CA GLN A 19 0.82 -15.56 -21.25
C GLN A 19 -0.47 -15.36 -22.05
N GLY A 20 -1.61 -15.77 -21.49
CA GLY A 20 -2.92 -15.53 -22.09
C GLY A 20 -3.21 -14.05 -22.29
N LEU A 21 -3.00 -13.21 -21.27
CA LEU A 21 -3.14 -11.76 -21.33
C LEU A 21 -2.28 -11.15 -22.45
N ARG A 22 -1.00 -11.51 -22.51
CA ARG A 22 -0.07 -11.03 -23.54
C ARG A 22 -0.53 -11.41 -24.95
N GLN A 23 -0.93 -12.67 -25.14
CA GLN A 23 -1.36 -13.17 -26.44
C GLN A 23 -2.66 -12.50 -26.90
N ILE A 24 -3.63 -12.38 -25.99
CA ILE A 24 -4.89 -11.69 -26.25
C ILE A 24 -4.65 -10.21 -26.60
N TYR A 25 -3.80 -9.52 -25.85
CA TYR A 25 -3.45 -8.12 -26.15
C TYR A 25 -2.89 -7.99 -27.56
N SER A 26 -1.81 -8.72 -27.86
CA SER A 26 -1.10 -8.61 -29.14
C SER A 26 -1.96 -9.02 -30.35
N GLN A 27 -2.82 -10.03 -30.21
CA GLN A 27 -3.58 -10.57 -31.35
C GLN A 27 -4.94 -9.89 -31.55
N LYS A 28 -5.58 -9.41 -30.46
CA LYS A 28 -6.98 -8.94 -30.50
C LYS A 28 -7.10 -7.45 -30.24
N LEU A 29 -6.36 -6.88 -29.28
CA LEU A 29 -6.50 -5.46 -28.91
C LEU A 29 -5.52 -4.54 -29.66
N LEU A 30 -4.23 -4.89 -29.71
CA LEU A 30 -3.18 -4.06 -30.33
C LEU A 30 -3.50 -3.66 -31.79
N PRO A 31 -4.04 -4.54 -32.67
CA PRO A 31 -4.38 -4.13 -34.03
C PRO A 31 -5.45 -3.03 -34.09
N LEU A 32 -6.38 -2.98 -33.12
CA LEU A 32 -7.35 -1.90 -33.00
C LEU A 32 -6.67 -0.61 -32.54
N GLU A 33 -5.79 -0.70 -31.53
CA GLU A 33 -5.04 0.43 -31.00
C GLU A 33 -4.20 1.12 -32.08
N GLU A 34 -3.47 0.34 -32.88
CA GLU A 34 -2.66 0.84 -33.99
C GLU A 34 -3.52 1.44 -35.12
N ALA A 35 -4.63 0.79 -35.48
CA ALA A 35 -5.49 1.24 -36.57
C ALA A 35 -6.07 2.65 -36.33
N TYR A 36 -6.39 2.98 -35.07
CA TYR A 36 -7.01 4.24 -34.67
C TYR A 36 -6.09 5.15 -33.84
N ARG A 37 -4.78 4.91 -33.89
CA ARG A 37 -3.75 5.76 -33.25
C ARG A 37 -3.96 5.96 -31.75
N PHE A 38 -4.43 4.93 -31.06
CA PHE A 38 -4.77 4.99 -29.63
C PHE A 38 -3.63 5.57 -28.76
N HIS A 39 -2.38 5.22 -29.09
CA HIS A 39 -1.18 5.62 -28.35
C HIS A 39 -0.86 7.11 -28.42
N GLU A 40 -1.37 7.83 -29.43
CA GLU A 40 -1.22 9.29 -29.55
C GLU A 40 -2.15 10.05 -28.58
N PHE A 41 -3.19 9.39 -28.07
CA PHE A 41 -4.22 10.03 -27.23
C PHE A 41 -4.17 9.61 -25.76
N HIS A 42 -4.04 8.30 -25.55
CA HIS A 42 -4.28 7.68 -24.25
C HIS A 42 -2.95 7.24 -23.65
N SER A 43 -2.60 5.97 -23.80
CA SER A 43 -1.42 5.37 -23.20
C SER A 43 -0.59 4.60 -24.22
N SER A 44 0.71 4.47 -23.92
CA SER A 44 1.65 3.79 -24.80
C SER A 44 1.27 2.32 -25.01
N GLN A 45 1.81 1.74 -26.07
CA GLN A 45 1.75 0.30 -26.32
C GLN A 45 2.29 -0.47 -25.11
N LEU A 46 1.67 -1.61 -24.81
CA LEU A 46 2.16 -2.54 -23.81
C LEU A 46 3.22 -3.44 -24.44
N GLU A 47 4.34 -3.59 -23.75
CA GLU A 47 5.44 -4.49 -24.12
C GLU A 47 5.40 -5.77 -23.29
N ASP A 48 6.11 -6.81 -23.72
CA ASP A 48 6.19 -8.09 -23.00
C ASP A 48 6.65 -7.93 -21.55
N SER A 49 7.53 -6.96 -21.30
CA SER A 49 8.00 -6.59 -19.97
C SER A 49 6.90 -6.05 -19.05
N ASP A 50 5.85 -5.40 -19.58
CA ASP A 50 4.73 -4.91 -18.77
C ASP A 50 3.92 -6.09 -18.19
N PHE A 51 3.75 -7.17 -18.96
CA PHE A 51 3.05 -8.38 -18.52
C PHE A 51 3.88 -9.18 -17.51
N ALA A 52 5.21 -9.22 -17.68
CA ALA A 52 6.13 -9.92 -16.78
C ALA A 52 6.53 -9.10 -15.54
N ALA A 53 6.27 -7.78 -15.53
CA ALA A 53 6.65 -6.90 -14.42
C ALA A 53 6.02 -7.34 -13.10
N LYS A 54 6.82 -7.29 -12.03
CA LYS A 54 6.34 -7.43 -10.66
C LYS A 54 5.39 -6.29 -10.30
N PRO A 55 4.48 -6.48 -9.33
CA PRO A 55 3.65 -5.41 -8.80
C PRO A 55 4.47 -4.19 -8.42
N MET A 56 4.01 -3.01 -8.81
CA MET A 56 4.69 -1.76 -8.50
C MET A 56 3.91 -0.94 -7.47
N VAL A 57 4.62 -0.45 -6.45
CA VAL A 57 4.10 0.45 -5.41
C VAL A 57 4.73 1.83 -5.61
N LEU A 58 3.91 2.80 -5.96
CA LEU A 58 4.33 4.19 -6.22
C LEU A 58 4.15 5.03 -4.96
N LEU A 59 5.21 5.68 -4.47
CA LEU A 59 5.13 6.58 -3.31
C LEU A 59 5.08 8.03 -3.77
N VAL A 60 4.06 8.78 -3.37
CA VAL A 60 3.83 10.19 -3.76
C VAL A 60 3.63 11.03 -2.51
N GLY A 61 4.17 12.25 -2.49
CA GLY A 61 4.01 13.16 -1.36
C GLY A 61 5.00 14.32 -1.39
N GLN A 62 4.75 15.32 -0.54
CA GLN A 62 5.60 16.51 -0.42
C GLN A 62 7.02 16.18 0.09
N TYR A 63 7.88 17.19 0.16
CA TYR A 63 9.20 17.03 0.76
C TYR A 63 9.10 16.63 2.23
N SER A 64 10.06 15.82 2.67
CA SER A 64 10.26 15.48 4.07
C SER A 64 9.10 14.73 4.76
N VAL A 65 8.06 14.30 4.02
CA VAL A 65 6.96 13.45 4.54
C VAL A 65 7.38 12.00 4.83
N GLY A 66 8.60 11.61 4.44
CA GLY A 66 9.18 10.32 4.79
C GLY A 66 9.02 9.19 3.76
N LYS A 67 8.85 9.49 2.46
CA LYS A 67 8.78 8.46 1.39
C LYS A 67 9.98 7.52 1.37
N THR A 68 11.18 8.09 1.27
CA THR A 68 12.44 7.33 1.25
C THR A 68 12.65 6.56 2.55
N SER A 69 12.35 7.18 3.70
CA SER A 69 12.43 6.52 5.02
C SER A 69 11.43 5.37 5.16
N PHE A 70 10.24 5.49 4.59
CA PHE A 70 9.22 4.46 4.59
C PHE A 70 9.68 3.22 3.82
N ILE A 71 10.31 3.40 2.65
CA ILE A 71 10.85 2.26 1.88
C ILE A 71 12.01 1.60 2.64
N ARG A 72 12.94 2.40 3.18
CA ARG A 72 14.02 1.88 4.05
C ARG A 72 13.45 1.07 5.22
N TYR A 73 12.39 1.58 5.85
CA TYR A 73 11.73 0.90 6.96
C TYR A 73 11.13 -0.45 6.54
N LEU A 74 10.48 -0.53 5.37
CA LEU A 74 9.96 -1.78 4.83
C LEU A 74 11.05 -2.79 4.45
N LEU A 75 12.18 -2.31 3.92
CA LEU A 75 13.29 -3.18 3.52
C LEU A 75 14.16 -3.60 4.71
N ASN A 76 14.03 -2.92 5.85
CA ASN A 76 14.90 -3.04 7.03
C ASN A 76 16.40 -2.86 6.71
N GLU A 77 16.72 -2.18 5.60
CA GLU A 77 18.08 -1.92 5.15
C GLU A 77 18.14 -0.66 4.29
N ASP A 78 19.35 -0.11 4.15
CA ASP A 78 19.62 0.99 3.22
C ASP A 78 19.79 0.46 1.79
N PHE A 79 19.39 1.26 0.79
CA PHE A 79 19.52 0.90 -0.63
C PHE A 79 20.45 1.85 -1.38
N PRO A 80 21.10 1.41 -2.48
CA PRO A 80 21.99 2.25 -3.27
C PRO A 80 21.33 3.55 -3.77
N GLY A 81 22.03 4.67 -3.61
CA GLY A 81 21.51 5.99 -4.00
C GLY A 81 20.51 6.60 -3.02
N ILE A 82 20.26 5.97 -1.87
CA ILE A 82 19.42 6.53 -0.81
C ILE A 82 19.98 7.87 -0.28
N ARG A 83 19.11 8.87 -0.15
CA ARG A 83 19.44 10.16 0.50
C ARG A 83 18.30 10.59 1.40
N ILE A 84 18.50 10.47 2.71
CA ILE A 84 17.53 10.93 3.72
C ILE A 84 18.11 12.16 4.43
N GLY A 85 17.38 13.28 4.38
CA GLY A 85 17.75 14.51 5.07
C GLY A 85 16.56 15.46 5.22
N PRO A 86 16.69 16.50 6.06
CA PRO A 86 15.64 17.50 6.26
C PRO A 86 15.48 18.45 5.06
N GLU A 87 16.53 18.60 4.26
CA GLU A 87 16.56 19.39 3.01
C GLU A 87 15.99 18.57 1.82
N PRO A 88 15.66 19.21 0.68
CA PRO A 88 15.27 18.50 -0.55
C PRO A 88 16.36 17.51 -1.03
N THR A 89 16.32 16.26 -0.56
CA THR A 89 17.38 15.27 -0.83
C THR A 89 17.13 14.39 -2.06
N THR A 90 15.87 14.06 -2.35
CA THR A 90 15.46 13.24 -3.49
C THR A 90 14.86 14.11 -4.58
N ASP A 91 15.64 14.35 -5.64
CA ASP A 91 15.25 15.12 -6.83
C ASP A 91 14.93 14.23 -8.06
N SER A 92 15.07 12.92 -7.89
CA SER A 92 15.02 11.90 -8.94
C SER A 92 13.98 10.82 -8.64
N PHE A 93 13.41 10.22 -9.68
CA PHE A 93 12.60 9.00 -9.55
C PHE A 93 13.53 7.81 -9.34
N ILE A 94 13.25 6.99 -8.33
CA ILE A 94 14.07 5.83 -7.98
C ILE A 94 13.21 4.57 -8.04
N ALA A 95 13.45 3.72 -9.03
CA ALA A 95 12.85 2.38 -9.10
C ALA A 95 13.70 1.39 -8.30
N ILE A 96 13.18 0.92 -7.18
CA ILE A 96 13.87 0.05 -6.23
C ILE A 96 13.43 -1.39 -6.50
N MET A 97 14.36 -2.20 -7.00
CA MET A 97 14.09 -3.53 -7.55
C MET A 97 15.06 -4.58 -7.01
N HIS A 98 14.62 -5.84 -7.01
CA HIS A 98 15.51 -6.94 -6.66
C HIS A 98 16.58 -7.18 -7.72
N ASN A 99 17.80 -7.44 -7.27
CA ASN A 99 18.89 -8.01 -8.07
C ASN A 99 19.91 -8.71 -7.16
N GLU A 100 20.46 -9.83 -7.62
CA GLU A 100 21.47 -10.61 -6.90
C GLU A 100 22.79 -9.87 -6.63
N HIS A 101 23.19 -8.99 -7.56
CA HIS A 101 24.48 -8.29 -7.50
C HIS A 101 24.39 -6.88 -6.91
N GLY A 102 23.17 -6.34 -6.83
CA GLY A 102 22.91 -4.97 -6.38
C GLY A 102 23.53 -3.88 -7.26
N GLY A 103 23.29 -2.62 -6.89
CA GLY A 103 23.91 -1.45 -7.53
C GLY A 103 22.93 -0.39 -8.02
N VAL A 104 23.40 0.55 -8.84
CA VAL A 104 22.56 1.60 -9.43
C VAL A 104 22.69 1.57 -10.94
N VAL A 105 21.54 1.52 -11.63
CA VAL A 105 21.46 1.62 -13.09
C VAL A 105 20.86 2.98 -13.48
N PRO A 106 21.61 3.84 -14.21
CA PRO A 106 21.09 5.11 -14.68
C PRO A 106 19.91 4.96 -15.67
N GLY A 107 19.01 5.94 -15.70
CA GLY A 107 17.79 5.90 -16.52
C GLY A 107 18.06 5.69 -18.01
N ASN A 108 19.11 6.30 -18.56
CA ASN A 108 19.50 6.11 -19.98
C ASN A 108 19.83 4.64 -20.31
N ALA A 109 20.43 3.91 -19.38
CA ALA A 109 20.71 2.48 -19.53
C ALA A 109 19.46 1.62 -19.23
N LEU A 110 18.60 2.08 -18.31
CA LEU A 110 17.41 1.34 -17.92
C LEU A 110 16.35 1.30 -19.02
N VAL A 111 16.18 2.37 -19.79
CA VAL A 111 15.18 2.41 -20.88
C VAL A 111 15.56 1.60 -22.12
N VAL A 112 16.79 1.08 -22.20
CA VAL A 112 17.21 0.19 -23.30
C VAL A 112 17.19 -1.29 -22.90
N ASP A 113 16.93 -1.60 -21.63
CA ASP A 113 16.84 -2.98 -21.13
C ASP A 113 15.47 -3.58 -21.48
N PRO A 114 15.39 -4.62 -22.35
CA PRO A 114 14.12 -5.23 -22.74
C PRO A 114 13.47 -6.06 -21.63
N THR A 115 14.19 -6.36 -20.55
CA THR A 115 13.66 -7.11 -19.40
C THR A 115 12.92 -6.21 -18.41
N LYS A 116 12.98 -4.88 -18.59
CA LYS A 116 12.42 -3.89 -17.68
C LYS A 116 11.31 -3.09 -18.35
N PRO A 117 10.21 -2.76 -17.64
CA PRO A 117 9.05 -2.08 -18.22
C PRO A 117 9.26 -0.57 -18.44
N PHE A 118 10.51 -0.09 -18.49
CA PHE A 118 10.83 1.35 -18.45
C PHE A 118 11.13 1.94 -19.82
N ARG A 119 11.26 1.15 -20.88
CA ARG A 119 11.55 1.64 -22.23
C ARG A 119 10.65 2.79 -22.72
N PRO A 120 9.32 2.79 -22.46
CA PRO A 120 8.45 3.90 -22.86
C PRO A 120 8.78 5.25 -22.20
N LEU A 121 9.55 5.26 -21.11
CA LEU A 121 10.00 6.49 -20.45
C LEU A 121 11.00 7.30 -21.28
N SER A 122 11.60 6.69 -22.31
CA SER A 122 12.52 7.38 -23.24
C SER A 122 11.87 8.61 -23.90
N LYS A 123 10.53 8.62 -24.07
CA LYS A 123 9.77 9.75 -24.62
C LYS A 123 9.87 11.05 -23.81
N PHE A 124 10.21 10.96 -22.53
CA PHE A 124 10.36 12.13 -21.64
C PHE A 124 11.74 12.81 -21.79
N GLY A 125 12.62 12.24 -22.61
CA GLY A 125 13.89 12.86 -23.00
C GLY A 125 14.97 12.84 -21.91
N ASN A 126 16.17 13.28 -22.29
CA ASN A 126 17.37 13.18 -21.46
C ASN A 126 17.28 13.93 -20.11
N ALA A 127 16.53 15.03 -20.06
CA ALA A 127 16.36 15.80 -18.83
C ALA A 127 15.68 14.96 -17.73
N PHE A 128 14.66 14.17 -18.09
CA PHE A 128 14.04 13.21 -17.18
C PHE A 128 14.95 12.00 -16.92
N LEU A 129 15.54 11.41 -17.96
CA LEU A 129 16.33 10.17 -17.82
C LEU A 129 17.58 10.35 -16.95
N ASN A 130 18.14 11.56 -16.87
CA ASN A 130 19.22 11.90 -15.95
C ASN A 130 18.76 11.98 -14.48
N ARG A 131 17.45 12.10 -14.24
CA ARG A 131 16.78 12.14 -12.93
C ARG A 131 15.89 10.90 -12.70
N PHE A 132 16.22 9.81 -13.38
CA PHE A 132 15.59 8.52 -13.20
C PHE A 132 16.67 7.48 -13.01
N VAL A 133 16.56 6.69 -11.94
CA VAL A 133 17.54 5.67 -11.59
C VAL A 133 16.84 4.41 -11.13
N CYS A 134 17.45 3.25 -11.39
CA CYS A 134 17.06 2.01 -10.76
C CYS A 134 18.07 1.66 -9.67
N SER A 135 17.60 1.59 -8.42
CA SER A 135 18.35 1.05 -7.30
C SER A 135 18.08 -0.45 -7.21
N GLN A 136 19.14 -1.24 -7.21
CA GLN A 136 19.08 -2.69 -7.19
C GLN A 136 19.62 -3.21 -5.86
N VAL A 137 18.83 -4.04 -5.18
CA VAL A 137 19.14 -4.58 -3.85
C VAL A 137 18.77 -6.04 -3.80
N ARG A 138 19.57 -6.87 -3.13
CA ARG A 138 19.22 -8.27 -2.86
C ARG A 138 18.34 -8.31 -1.60
N ASN A 139 17.03 -8.29 -1.80
CA ASN A 139 16.05 -8.30 -0.72
C ASN A 139 14.85 -9.18 -1.09
N GLU A 140 14.36 -9.98 -0.14
CA GLU A 140 13.24 -10.93 -0.32
C GLU A 140 11.92 -10.23 -0.64
N LEU A 141 11.62 -9.09 0.00
CA LEU A 141 10.42 -8.31 -0.32
C LEU A 141 10.46 -7.86 -1.79
N LEU A 142 11.64 -7.43 -2.26
CA LEU A 142 11.83 -6.99 -3.64
C LEU A 142 11.76 -8.15 -4.66
N GLU A 143 11.87 -9.41 -4.22
CA GLU A 143 11.61 -10.57 -5.09
C GLU A 143 10.15 -10.59 -5.54
N THR A 144 9.25 -10.04 -4.73
CA THR A 144 7.80 -10.07 -4.99
C THR A 144 7.24 -8.74 -5.44
N ILE A 145 7.82 -7.60 -5.04
CA ILE A 145 7.31 -6.25 -5.31
C ILE A 145 8.42 -5.32 -5.81
N THR A 146 8.08 -4.25 -6.53
CA THR A 146 8.97 -3.14 -6.87
C THR A 146 8.44 -1.84 -6.27
N PHE A 147 9.31 -1.05 -5.64
CA PHE A 147 8.93 0.28 -5.15
C PHE A 147 9.41 1.36 -6.11
N VAL A 148 8.63 2.45 -6.23
CA VAL A 148 9.03 3.65 -6.95
C VAL A 148 8.96 4.82 -5.99
N ASP A 149 10.13 5.32 -5.57
CA ASP A 149 10.24 6.56 -4.82
C ASP A 149 10.19 7.75 -5.79
N THR A 150 9.31 8.71 -5.51
CA THR A 150 9.18 9.91 -6.34
C THR A 150 9.89 11.10 -5.71
N PRO A 151 10.36 12.07 -6.52
CA PRO A 151 10.82 13.34 -6.00
C PRO A 151 9.77 14.00 -5.10
N GLY A 152 10.21 14.74 -4.08
CA GLY A 152 9.29 15.56 -3.29
C GLY A 152 8.50 16.55 -4.17
N ILE A 153 7.22 16.74 -3.84
CA ILE A 153 6.40 17.79 -4.44
C ILE A 153 6.60 19.09 -3.64
N LEU A 154 6.93 20.20 -4.32
CA LEU A 154 7.28 21.45 -3.66
C LEU A 154 6.02 22.10 -3.07
N ALA A 155 6.18 22.76 -1.93
CA ALA A 155 5.12 23.55 -1.31
C ALA A 155 5.27 25.01 -1.76
N GLY A 156 4.35 25.48 -2.61
CA GLY A 156 4.22 26.90 -2.97
C GLY A 156 4.76 27.31 -4.34
N GLU A 157 4.24 28.42 -4.87
CA GLU A 157 4.49 28.89 -6.24
C GLU A 157 5.91 29.40 -6.52
N LYS A 158 6.64 29.85 -5.49
CA LYS A 158 7.98 30.47 -5.64
C LYS A 158 9.12 29.47 -5.80
N GLN A 159 8.83 28.18 -5.62
CA GLN A 159 9.76 27.08 -5.85
C GLN A 159 9.33 26.26 -7.06
N ARG A 160 8.80 26.88 -8.12
CA ARG A 160 8.74 26.22 -9.45
C ARG A 160 10.16 26.11 -10.00
N VAL A 161 11.00 25.29 -9.38
CA VAL A 161 12.29 24.92 -9.95
C VAL A 161 11.93 24.11 -11.19
N ASP A 162 12.24 24.67 -12.36
CA ASP A 162 12.04 23.97 -13.62
C ASP A 162 12.78 22.64 -13.55
N ARG A 163 12.02 21.54 -13.42
CA ARG A 163 12.58 20.19 -13.30
C ARG A 163 13.23 19.77 -14.62
N GLY A 164 13.02 20.52 -15.70
CA GLY A 164 13.44 20.19 -17.06
C GLY A 164 12.60 19.09 -17.70
N TYR A 165 11.52 18.65 -17.04
CA TYR A 165 10.57 17.66 -17.54
C TYR A 165 9.19 17.84 -16.89
N GLU A 166 8.16 17.35 -17.59
CA GLU A 166 6.77 17.41 -17.16
C GLU A 166 6.47 16.36 -16.07
N PHE A 167 6.66 16.73 -14.80
CA PHE A 167 6.47 15.83 -13.65
C PHE A 167 5.10 15.13 -13.64
N SER A 168 4.03 15.87 -13.91
CA SER A 168 2.67 15.33 -13.94
C SER A 168 2.49 14.21 -14.97
N GLN A 169 3.12 14.31 -16.14
CA GLN A 169 3.01 13.29 -17.19
C GLN A 169 3.81 12.03 -16.85
N VAL A 170 4.98 12.19 -16.24
CA VAL A 170 5.77 11.05 -15.74
C VAL A 170 5.00 10.35 -14.62
N LEU A 171 4.41 11.12 -13.70
CA LEU A 171 3.59 10.58 -12.62
C LEU A 171 2.37 9.82 -13.16
N GLU A 172 1.68 10.36 -14.17
CA GLU A 172 0.58 9.66 -14.88
C GLU A 172 1.06 8.31 -15.41
N TRP A 173 2.24 8.28 -16.04
CA TRP A 173 2.78 7.05 -16.62
C TRP A 173 3.03 5.95 -15.58
N PHE A 174 3.57 6.30 -14.41
CA PHE A 174 3.75 5.34 -13.31
C PHE A 174 2.41 4.93 -12.70
N ALA A 175 1.48 5.87 -12.52
CA ALA A 175 0.15 5.60 -11.97
C ALA A 175 -0.62 4.57 -12.82
N ASP A 176 -0.53 4.68 -14.14
CA ASP A 176 -1.17 3.75 -15.08
C ASP A 176 -0.59 2.31 -15.02
N ARG A 177 0.64 2.14 -14.51
CA ARG A 177 1.34 0.84 -14.46
C ARG A 177 1.51 0.26 -13.06
N CYS A 178 1.30 1.05 -12.03
CA CYS A 178 1.42 0.59 -10.66
C CYS A 178 0.17 -0.15 -10.20
N ASP A 179 0.34 -0.94 -9.14
CA ASP A 179 -0.72 -1.71 -8.50
C ASP A 179 -1.25 -0.99 -7.25
N ARG A 180 -0.39 -0.16 -6.63
CA ARG A 180 -0.74 0.69 -5.48
C ARG A 180 -0.04 2.03 -5.57
N ILE A 181 -0.75 3.05 -5.12
CA ILE A 181 -0.23 4.41 -4.96
C ILE A 181 -0.35 4.78 -3.49
N LEU A 182 0.78 4.90 -2.80
CA LEU A 182 0.83 5.40 -1.43
C LEU A 182 1.00 6.91 -1.46
N LEU A 183 -0.04 7.66 -1.07
CA LEU A 183 0.00 9.10 -0.92
C LEU A 183 0.33 9.45 0.53
N LEU A 184 1.57 9.90 0.77
CA LEU A 184 2.10 10.18 2.10
C LEU A 184 1.88 11.64 2.49
N PHE A 185 1.40 11.82 3.72
CA PHE A 185 1.28 13.10 4.42
C PHE A 185 2.03 13.04 5.73
N ASP A 186 2.53 14.19 6.17
CA ASP A 186 3.12 14.37 7.49
C ASP A 186 2.11 15.11 8.37
N VAL A 187 1.91 14.68 9.61
CA VAL A 187 1.04 15.38 10.56
C VAL A 187 1.40 16.86 10.75
N SER A 188 2.66 17.25 10.53
CA SER A 188 3.10 18.64 10.63
C SER A 188 2.84 19.48 9.37
N SER A 189 2.52 18.85 8.23
CA SER A 189 2.35 19.52 6.94
C SER A 189 1.19 18.89 6.15
N LEU A 190 -0.02 19.33 6.47
CA LEU A 190 -1.25 18.87 5.80
C LEU A 190 -1.67 19.76 4.61
N ASP A 191 -0.97 20.87 4.39
CA ASP A 191 -1.33 21.81 3.33
C ASP A 191 -1.15 21.17 1.95
N ILE A 192 -2.25 21.00 1.23
CA ILE A 192 -2.22 20.50 -0.15
C ILE A 192 -1.85 21.65 -1.08
N SER A 193 -0.58 21.73 -1.45
CA SER A 193 -0.08 22.71 -2.42
C SER A 193 -0.73 22.52 -3.80
N ASP A 194 -0.75 23.56 -4.64
CA ASP A 194 -1.29 23.47 -6.00
C ASP A 194 -0.57 22.43 -6.88
N GLU A 195 0.73 22.21 -6.64
CA GLU A 195 1.49 21.15 -7.32
C GLU A 195 1.03 19.76 -6.85
N LEU A 196 0.81 19.56 -5.54
CA LEU A 196 0.29 18.31 -5.00
C LEU A 196 -1.14 18.06 -5.48
N LYS A 197 -1.98 19.11 -5.53
CA LYS A 197 -3.33 19.04 -6.08
C LYS A 197 -3.32 18.56 -7.54
N ARG A 198 -2.48 19.15 -8.39
CA ARG A 198 -2.31 18.73 -9.79
C ARG A 198 -1.80 17.30 -9.91
N ALA A 199 -0.88 16.88 -9.02
CA ALA A 199 -0.44 15.49 -8.96
C ALA A 199 -1.62 14.55 -8.63
N ILE A 200 -2.40 14.84 -7.59
CA ILE A 200 -3.57 14.03 -7.19
C ILE A 200 -4.63 14.00 -8.30
N GLU A 201 -4.86 15.11 -9.01
CA GLU A 201 -5.80 15.18 -10.14
C GLU A 201 -5.43 14.22 -11.29
N VAL A 202 -4.13 14.03 -11.54
CA VAL A 202 -3.63 13.04 -12.50
C VAL A 202 -3.83 11.62 -11.98
N LEU A 203 -3.62 11.39 -10.68
CA LEU A 203 -3.80 10.08 -10.04
C LEU A 203 -5.28 9.66 -9.93
N ARG A 204 -6.23 10.60 -10.03
CA ARG A 204 -7.68 10.34 -9.89
C ARG A 204 -8.22 9.25 -10.82
N ARG A 205 -7.58 9.01 -11.97
CA ARG A 205 -7.95 7.91 -12.90
C ARG A 205 -7.71 6.51 -12.32
N ASN A 206 -6.88 6.43 -11.30
CA ASN A 206 -6.42 5.22 -10.63
C ASN A 206 -6.76 5.30 -9.12
N ASP A 207 -7.89 5.90 -8.77
CA ASP A 207 -8.31 6.14 -7.38
C ASP A 207 -8.51 4.84 -6.57
N ASP A 208 -8.95 3.77 -7.24
CA ASP A 208 -9.01 2.40 -6.69
C ASP A 208 -7.65 1.88 -6.18
N LYS A 209 -6.55 2.41 -6.73
CA LYS A 209 -5.16 2.06 -6.35
C LYS A 209 -4.61 2.92 -5.22
N ILE A 210 -5.26 4.04 -4.87
CA ILE A 210 -4.75 5.02 -3.90
C ILE A 210 -4.96 4.52 -2.46
N ARG A 211 -3.93 4.68 -1.64
CA ARG A 211 -3.96 4.54 -0.18
C ARG A 211 -3.28 5.75 0.44
N ILE A 212 -3.86 6.28 1.52
CA ILE A 212 -3.32 7.43 2.21
C ILE A 212 -2.49 6.94 3.39
N VAL A 213 -1.31 7.51 3.59
CA VAL A 213 -0.48 7.23 4.76
C VAL A 213 -0.24 8.55 5.50
N LEU A 214 -0.77 8.65 6.72
CA LEU A 214 -0.52 9.76 7.62
C LEU A 214 0.65 9.40 8.53
N ASN A 215 1.84 9.86 8.14
CA ASN A 215 3.11 9.54 8.76
C ASN A 215 3.48 10.50 9.89
N LYS A 216 4.43 10.09 10.74
CA LYS A 216 4.93 10.81 11.93
C LYS A 216 3.86 11.13 12.96
N ALA A 217 2.80 10.31 13.02
CA ALA A 217 1.68 10.49 13.93
C ALA A 217 2.09 10.43 15.42
N ASP A 218 3.23 9.80 15.72
CA ASP A 218 3.83 9.76 17.07
C ASP A 218 4.32 11.12 17.57
N SER A 219 4.44 12.13 16.71
CA SER A 219 4.93 13.47 17.08
C SER A 219 3.86 14.38 17.73
N ILE A 220 2.61 13.90 17.79
CA ILE A 220 1.48 14.66 18.34
C ILE A 220 0.63 13.80 19.29
N ASP A 221 -0.10 14.46 20.19
CA ASP A 221 -1.03 13.79 21.10
C ASP A 221 -2.31 13.30 20.39
N GLN A 222 -3.12 12.52 21.11
CA GLN A 222 -4.36 11.95 20.57
C GLN A 222 -5.38 13.01 20.11
N GLN A 223 -5.48 14.15 20.79
CA GLN A 223 -6.46 15.19 20.43
C GLN A 223 -6.05 15.92 19.15
N ALA A 224 -4.77 16.29 19.05
CA ALA A 224 -4.18 16.88 17.85
C ALA A 224 -4.29 15.92 16.67
N LEU A 225 -4.03 14.62 16.89
CA LEU A 225 -4.15 13.60 15.85
C LEU A 225 -5.55 13.55 15.22
N MET A 226 -6.60 13.60 16.03
CA MET A 226 -7.98 13.63 15.52
C MET A 226 -8.29 14.90 14.72
N ARG A 227 -7.74 16.06 15.12
CA ARG A 227 -7.89 17.31 14.36
C ARG A 227 -7.16 17.26 13.01
N VAL A 228 -5.93 16.77 13.02
CA VAL A 228 -5.08 16.58 11.83
C VAL A 228 -5.74 15.61 10.86
N TYR A 229 -6.23 14.47 11.35
CA TYR A 229 -6.95 13.48 10.55
C TYR A 229 -8.20 14.09 9.90
N GLY A 230 -9.02 14.80 10.67
CA GLY A 230 -10.22 15.47 10.14
C GLY A 230 -9.89 16.52 9.07
N ALA A 231 -8.84 17.32 9.29
CA ALA A 231 -8.37 18.32 8.33
C ALA A 231 -7.85 17.70 7.03
N LEU A 232 -7.12 16.58 7.12
CA LEU A 232 -6.64 15.83 5.97
C LEU A 232 -7.81 15.30 5.13
N MET A 233 -8.77 14.64 5.78
CA MET A 233 -9.94 14.07 5.09
C MET A 233 -10.81 15.14 4.43
N TRP A 234 -10.99 16.29 5.09
CA TRP A 234 -11.67 17.43 4.51
C TRP A 234 -10.97 17.96 3.25
N SER A 235 -9.64 18.09 3.30
CA SER A 235 -8.84 18.57 2.17
C SER A 235 -8.83 17.56 1.02
N LEU A 236 -8.66 16.27 1.31
CA LEU A 236 -8.70 15.19 0.33
C LEU A 236 -10.07 15.05 -0.34
N GLY A 237 -11.16 15.17 0.41
CA GLY A 237 -12.52 15.11 -0.14
C GLY A 237 -12.77 16.15 -1.24
N LYS A 238 -12.18 17.35 -1.10
CA LYS A 238 -12.26 18.41 -2.13
C LYS A 238 -11.45 18.11 -3.38
N VAL A 239 -10.35 17.38 -3.25
CA VAL A 239 -9.37 17.19 -4.35
C VAL A 239 -9.59 15.87 -5.09
N LEU A 240 -9.90 14.79 -4.39
CA LEU A 240 -10.13 13.49 -5.01
C LEU A 240 -11.47 13.45 -5.77
N GLY A 241 -12.51 14.10 -5.24
CA GLY A 241 -13.80 14.22 -5.93
C GLY A 241 -14.52 12.88 -6.15
N THR A 242 -14.20 11.86 -5.35
CA THR A 242 -14.93 10.60 -5.27
C THR A 242 -15.83 10.61 -4.03
N PRO A 243 -17.05 10.06 -4.09
CA PRO A 243 -17.90 9.87 -2.92
C PRO A 243 -17.33 8.83 -1.93
N GLU A 244 -16.37 8.00 -2.37
CA GLU A 244 -15.76 6.97 -1.55
C GLU A 244 -14.64 7.54 -0.68
N VAL A 245 -14.61 7.13 0.59
CA VAL A 245 -13.59 7.55 1.54
C VAL A 245 -12.35 6.68 1.36
N CYS A 246 -11.21 7.28 1.01
CA CYS A 246 -9.95 6.54 0.91
C CYS A 246 -9.50 6.00 2.28
N ARG A 247 -9.00 4.75 2.32
CA ARG A 247 -8.37 4.20 3.52
C ARG A 247 -7.11 5.00 3.86
N VAL A 248 -7.05 5.44 5.12
CA VAL A 248 -5.89 6.11 5.70
C VAL A 248 -5.23 5.17 6.70
N TYR A 249 -3.91 5.02 6.57
CA TYR A 249 -3.05 4.33 7.53
C TYR A 249 -2.32 5.36 8.38
N VAL A 250 -2.52 5.31 9.70
CA VAL A 250 -1.98 6.30 10.64
C VAL A 250 -0.84 5.67 11.42
N GLY A 251 0.35 6.28 11.39
CA GLY A 251 1.49 5.76 12.14
C GLY A 251 2.77 6.53 11.92
N SER A 252 3.88 5.93 12.37
CA SER A 252 5.23 6.45 12.18
C SER A 252 6.12 5.34 11.64
N PHE A 253 6.36 5.38 10.34
CA PHE A 253 6.97 4.30 9.58
C PHE A 253 8.49 4.50 9.48
N TRP A 254 9.16 4.41 10.63
CA TRP A 254 10.61 4.48 10.77
C TRP A 254 11.08 3.65 11.97
N SER A 255 12.37 3.37 12.04
CA SER A 255 12.94 2.56 13.12
C SER A 255 13.24 3.36 14.41
N LYS A 256 12.78 4.61 14.53
CA LYS A 256 13.00 5.43 15.73
C LYS A 256 11.95 5.14 16.80
N PRO A 257 12.29 5.29 18.10
CA PRO A 257 11.31 5.22 19.19
C PRO A 257 10.18 6.25 19.00
N LEU A 258 8.97 5.89 19.42
CA LEU A 258 7.82 6.80 19.41
C LEU A 258 8.05 7.96 20.39
N GLN A 259 7.73 9.19 19.97
CA GLN A 259 7.76 10.35 20.87
C GLN A 259 6.57 10.33 21.83
N TYR A 260 5.35 10.18 21.31
CA TYR A 260 4.14 9.89 22.06
C TYR A 260 3.69 8.44 21.78
N ASP A 261 3.63 7.64 22.83
CA ASP A 261 3.26 6.22 22.78
C ASP A 261 1.80 5.94 23.14
N SER A 262 1.02 6.97 23.50
CA SER A 262 -0.40 6.84 23.88
C SER A 262 -1.27 6.17 22.81
N ASN A 263 -0.88 6.29 21.54
CA ASN A 263 -1.56 5.69 20.39
C ASN A 263 -0.78 4.52 19.78
N ARG A 264 0.21 3.94 20.47
CA ARG A 264 1.08 2.85 19.96
C ARG A 264 0.27 1.72 19.33
N ARG A 265 -0.73 1.21 20.05
CA ARG A 265 -1.60 0.13 19.56
C ARG A 265 -2.30 0.49 18.24
N LEU A 266 -2.77 1.74 18.09
CA LEU A 266 -3.37 2.19 16.84
C LEU A 266 -2.34 2.15 15.71
N PHE A 267 -1.13 2.68 15.94
CA PHE A 267 -0.08 2.72 14.93
C PHE A 267 0.35 1.33 14.46
N GLU A 268 0.43 0.37 15.37
CA GLU A 268 0.81 -1.01 15.04
C GLU A 268 -0.30 -1.74 14.29
N LEU A 269 -1.57 -1.56 14.68
CA LEU A 269 -2.70 -2.13 13.95
C LEU A 269 -2.79 -1.57 12.52
N GLU A 270 -2.61 -0.26 12.36
CA GLU A 270 -2.60 0.40 11.05
C GLU A 270 -1.39 0.00 10.20
N ALA A 271 -0.21 -0.20 10.81
CA ALA A 271 0.96 -0.73 10.13
C ALA A 271 0.74 -2.17 9.65
N LYS A 272 0.15 -3.02 10.49
CA LYS A 272 -0.22 -4.40 10.14
C LYS A 272 -1.19 -4.43 8.95
N ASP A 273 -2.22 -3.59 8.97
CA ASP A 273 -3.17 -3.49 7.85
C ASP A 273 -2.49 -3.02 6.56
N LEU A 274 -1.59 -2.04 6.63
CA LEU A 274 -0.83 -1.55 5.48
C LEU A 274 0.07 -2.65 4.89
N PHE A 275 0.81 -3.35 5.75
CA PHE A 275 1.70 -4.42 5.31
C PHE A 275 0.91 -5.60 4.72
N GLY A 276 -0.25 -5.93 5.30
CA GLY A 276 -1.16 -6.91 4.72
C GLY A 276 -1.67 -6.52 3.33
N ASP A 277 -1.99 -5.24 3.09
CA ASP A 277 -2.37 -4.76 1.75
C ASP A 277 -1.19 -4.91 0.76
N LEU A 278 0.04 -4.55 1.17
CA LEU A 278 1.24 -4.70 0.33
C LEU A 278 1.57 -6.17 0.05
N GLU A 279 1.52 -7.05 1.04
CA GLU A 279 1.78 -8.49 0.89
C GLU A 279 0.74 -9.18 -0.02
N SER A 280 -0.48 -8.64 -0.08
CA SER A 280 -1.52 -9.16 -0.97
C SER A 280 -1.28 -8.86 -2.46
N LEU A 281 -0.36 -7.93 -2.79
CA LEU A 281 -0.19 -7.44 -4.16
C LEU A 281 0.25 -8.52 -5.14
N PRO A 282 1.28 -9.33 -4.88
CA PRO A 282 1.70 -10.40 -5.80
C PRO A 282 0.57 -11.38 -6.12
N ARG A 283 -0.28 -11.69 -5.13
CA ARG A 283 -1.44 -12.58 -5.30
C ARG A 283 -2.51 -11.97 -6.19
N THR A 284 -2.75 -10.67 -6.03
CA THR A 284 -3.83 -9.94 -6.71
C THR A 284 -3.40 -9.28 -8.03
N ALA A 285 -2.11 -9.28 -8.34
CA ALA A 285 -1.50 -8.61 -9.49
C ALA A 285 -2.09 -9.07 -10.82
N THR A 286 -2.23 -10.38 -11.01
CA THR A 286 -2.73 -10.96 -12.26
C THR A 286 -4.17 -10.53 -12.53
N LEU A 287 -5.01 -10.52 -11.48
CA LEU A 287 -6.39 -10.03 -11.57
C LEU A 287 -6.42 -8.52 -11.91
N ARG A 288 -5.55 -7.72 -11.29
CA ARG A 288 -5.44 -6.28 -11.61
C ARG A 288 -5.01 -6.05 -13.06
N LYS A 289 -3.99 -6.75 -13.55
CA LYS A 289 -3.55 -6.67 -14.96
C LYS A 289 -4.68 -7.05 -15.93
N LEU A 290 -5.47 -8.06 -15.59
CA LEU A 290 -6.65 -8.43 -16.37
C LEU A 290 -7.71 -7.32 -16.35
N ASN A 291 -8.01 -6.74 -15.19
CA ASN A 291 -8.95 -5.62 -15.07
C ASN A 291 -8.47 -4.38 -15.86
N ASP A 292 -7.18 -4.06 -15.79
CA ASP A 292 -6.60 -2.93 -16.53
C ASP A 292 -6.64 -3.17 -18.04
N LEU A 293 -6.43 -4.41 -18.50
CA LEU A 293 -6.62 -4.78 -19.91
C LEU A 293 -8.09 -4.64 -20.36
N ILE A 294 -9.06 -4.99 -19.50
CA ILE A 294 -10.50 -4.81 -19.78
C ILE A 294 -10.84 -3.31 -19.89
N LYS A 295 -10.39 -2.49 -18.92
CA LYS A 295 -10.59 -1.03 -18.95
C LYS A 295 -10.00 -0.44 -20.23
N ARG A 296 -8.76 -0.83 -20.58
CA ARG A 296 -8.07 -0.40 -21.80
C ARG A 296 -8.82 -0.81 -23.08
N ALA A 297 -9.32 -2.03 -23.14
CA ALA A 297 -10.07 -2.54 -24.29
C ALA A 297 -11.37 -1.77 -24.54
N ARG A 298 -12.12 -1.46 -23.47
CA ARG A 298 -13.34 -0.63 -23.57
C ARG A 298 -13.01 0.77 -24.08
N LEU A 299 -11.98 1.40 -23.52
CA LEU A 299 -11.52 2.73 -23.95
C LEU A 299 -11.06 2.72 -25.42
N ALA A 300 -10.30 1.71 -25.85
CA ALA A 300 -9.85 1.58 -27.24
C ALA A 300 -11.03 1.39 -28.21
N ARG A 301 -12.06 0.64 -27.80
CA ARG A 301 -13.29 0.48 -28.57
C ARG A 301 -14.04 1.80 -28.74
N VAL A 302 -14.23 2.54 -27.65
CA VAL A 302 -14.86 3.88 -27.68
C VAL A 302 -14.04 4.85 -28.53
N HIS A 303 -12.72 4.85 -28.37
CA HIS A 303 -11.81 5.66 -29.18
C HIS A 303 -11.93 5.37 -30.67
N ALA A 304 -12.03 4.10 -31.07
CA ALA A 304 -12.24 3.71 -32.47
C ALA A 304 -13.55 4.29 -33.04
N PHE A 305 -14.64 4.29 -32.27
CA PHE A 305 -15.90 4.91 -32.68
C PHE A 305 -15.76 6.43 -32.84
N ILE A 306 -15.11 7.11 -31.89
CA ILE A 306 -14.88 8.56 -31.96
C ILE A 306 -14.09 8.90 -33.23
N MET A 307 -12.95 8.24 -33.45
CA MET A 307 -12.09 8.51 -34.60
C MET A 307 -12.81 8.25 -35.94
N SER A 308 -13.63 7.21 -36.00
CA SER A 308 -14.41 6.87 -37.19
C SER A 308 -15.53 7.87 -37.44
N GLU A 309 -16.26 8.29 -36.41
CA GLU A 309 -17.32 9.28 -36.53
C GLU A 309 -16.78 10.66 -36.95
N LEU A 310 -15.63 11.07 -36.38
CA LEU A 310 -14.92 12.28 -36.82
C LEU A 310 -14.50 12.17 -38.29
N LYS A 311 -14.06 10.99 -38.75
CA LYS A 311 -13.72 10.74 -40.15
C LYS A 311 -14.95 10.82 -41.07
N GLU A 312 -16.05 10.18 -40.69
CA GLU A 312 -17.30 10.14 -41.48
C GLU A 312 -17.98 11.51 -41.57
N SER A 313 -17.84 12.33 -40.53
CA SER A 313 -18.35 13.70 -40.49
C SER A 313 -17.52 14.72 -41.30
N MET A 314 -16.38 14.33 -41.87
CA MET A 314 -15.51 15.23 -42.66
C MET A 314 -15.93 15.31 -44.13
N PRO A 315 -15.95 16.52 -44.74
CA PRO A 315 -16.29 16.68 -46.15
C PRO A 315 -15.16 16.19 -47.06
N SER A 316 -15.51 15.61 -48.20
CA SER A 316 -14.53 15.02 -49.14
C SER A 316 -13.65 16.06 -49.85
N VAL A 317 -14.18 17.26 -50.14
CA VAL A 317 -13.54 18.21 -51.08
C VAL A 317 -13.24 19.58 -50.46
N PHE A 318 -14.23 20.34 -49.99
CA PHE A 318 -14.05 21.72 -49.50
C PHE A 318 -14.50 21.89 -48.04
N GLY A 319 -13.97 22.88 -47.32
CA GLY A 319 -14.41 23.23 -45.97
C GLY A 319 -13.85 22.34 -44.83
N LYS A 320 -12.84 21.52 -45.09
CA LYS A 320 -12.26 20.56 -44.13
C LYS A 320 -11.79 21.21 -42.83
N ASP A 321 -11.09 22.34 -42.90
CA ASP A 321 -10.60 23.04 -41.71
C ASP A 321 -11.70 23.69 -40.87
N GLN A 322 -12.75 24.18 -41.52
CA GLN A 322 -13.91 24.71 -40.82
C GLN A 322 -14.66 23.59 -40.11
N LYS A 323 -14.93 22.48 -40.80
CA LYS A 323 -15.63 21.33 -40.22
C LYS A 323 -14.85 20.68 -39.10
N ARG A 324 -13.53 20.54 -39.24
CA ARG A 324 -12.64 20.03 -38.18
C ARG A 324 -12.77 20.86 -36.89
N ARG A 325 -12.69 22.19 -36.99
CA ARG A 325 -12.84 23.08 -35.82
C ARG A 325 -14.23 23.00 -35.21
N GLU A 326 -15.27 22.92 -36.04
CA GLU A 326 -16.65 22.74 -35.58
C GLU A 326 -16.82 21.43 -34.79
N LEU A 327 -16.27 20.31 -35.29
CA LEU A 327 -16.32 19.01 -34.63
C LEU A 327 -15.56 18.98 -33.31
N ILE A 328 -14.39 19.62 -33.25
CA ILE A 328 -13.61 19.74 -32.01
C ILE A 328 -14.39 20.55 -30.98
N ASN A 329 -14.90 21.72 -31.34
CA ASN A 329 -15.64 22.59 -30.42
C ASN A 329 -16.92 21.92 -29.91
N ASN A 330 -17.56 21.09 -30.75
CA ASN A 330 -18.81 20.39 -30.43
C ASN A 330 -18.61 18.89 -30.16
N LEU A 331 -17.44 18.49 -29.64
CA LEU A 331 -17.10 17.08 -29.42
C LEU A 331 -18.10 16.37 -28.48
N HIS A 332 -18.72 17.10 -27.55
CA HIS A 332 -19.80 16.58 -26.70
C HIS A 332 -20.98 16.00 -27.51
N LEU A 333 -21.38 16.65 -28.62
CA LEU A 333 -22.45 16.15 -29.49
C LEU A 333 -22.05 14.86 -30.22
N VAL A 334 -20.76 14.74 -30.56
CA VAL A 334 -20.20 13.51 -31.15
C VAL A 334 -20.32 12.37 -30.15
N TYR A 335 -20.02 12.63 -28.88
CA TYR A 335 -20.12 11.61 -27.82
C TYR A 335 -21.56 11.19 -27.56
N GLU A 336 -22.48 12.13 -27.44
CA GLU A 336 -23.92 11.83 -27.28
C GLU A 336 -24.48 11.03 -28.47
N LYS A 337 -24.01 11.33 -29.69
CA LYS A 337 -24.38 10.56 -30.88
C LYS A 337 -23.89 9.11 -30.77
N ILE A 338 -22.63 8.90 -30.40
CA ILE A 338 -22.04 7.56 -30.26
C ILE A 338 -22.70 6.80 -29.10
N GLU A 339 -22.94 7.45 -27.96
CA GLU A 339 -23.66 6.87 -26.82
C GLU A 339 -25.01 6.28 -27.25
N ARG A 340 -25.83 7.07 -27.94
CA ARG A 340 -27.16 6.63 -28.38
C ARG A 340 -27.10 5.51 -29.42
N GLN A 341 -26.14 5.57 -30.34
CA GLN A 341 -26.03 4.62 -31.45
C GLN A 341 -25.43 3.28 -31.02
N GLN A 342 -24.42 3.31 -30.15
CA GLN A 342 -23.67 2.13 -29.73
C GLN A 342 -24.11 1.60 -28.34
N ASN A 343 -25.00 2.32 -27.65
CA ASN A 343 -25.46 2.02 -26.31
C ASN A 343 -24.29 1.89 -25.31
N ILE A 344 -23.39 2.89 -25.32
CA ILE A 344 -22.20 2.95 -24.47
C ILE A 344 -22.39 4.10 -23.47
N PRO A 345 -22.24 3.87 -22.16
CA PRO A 345 -22.40 4.93 -21.17
C PRO A 345 -21.33 6.02 -21.35
N LEU A 346 -21.70 7.29 -21.14
CA LEU A 346 -20.75 8.42 -21.20
C LEU A 346 -19.55 8.28 -20.26
N GLY A 347 -19.67 7.52 -19.17
CA GLY A 347 -18.56 7.23 -18.25
C GLY A 347 -17.39 6.47 -18.88
N ASP A 348 -17.63 5.72 -19.97
CA ASP A 348 -16.58 5.00 -20.70
C ASP A 348 -15.85 5.90 -21.72
N PHE A 349 -16.32 7.14 -21.92
CA PHE A 349 -15.71 8.08 -22.86
C PHE A 349 -14.53 8.84 -22.21
N PRO A 350 -13.47 9.13 -22.98
CA PRO A 350 -12.37 9.95 -22.50
C PRO A 350 -12.82 11.38 -22.20
N LYS A 351 -12.09 12.09 -21.33
CA LYS A 351 -12.38 13.50 -21.02
C LYS A 351 -12.32 14.37 -22.28
N ILE A 352 -13.37 15.17 -22.49
CA ILE A 352 -13.56 15.99 -23.68
C ILE A 352 -12.42 16.99 -23.84
N GLU A 353 -12.01 17.68 -22.77
CA GLU A 353 -11.01 18.74 -22.85
C GLU A 353 -9.66 18.20 -23.33
N ARG A 354 -9.26 17.02 -22.82
CA ARG A 354 -8.03 16.34 -23.25
C ARG A 354 -8.11 15.90 -24.70
N MET A 355 -9.25 15.35 -25.12
CA MET A 355 -9.43 14.93 -26.50
C MET A 355 -9.41 16.13 -27.45
N GLN A 356 -10.05 17.23 -27.09
CA GLN A 356 -10.03 18.47 -27.87
C GLN A 356 -8.61 18.99 -28.08
N ASP A 357 -7.81 19.08 -27.01
CA ASP A 357 -6.43 19.55 -27.06
C ASP A 357 -5.56 18.72 -28.03
N ILE A 358 -5.65 17.39 -27.92
CA ILE A 358 -4.90 16.47 -28.79
C ILE A 358 -5.40 16.57 -30.25
N LEU A 359 -6.72 16.61 -30.46
CA LEU A 359 -7.34 16.68 -31.80
C LEU A 359 -7.00 17.97 -32.56
N GLN A 360 -6.70 19.09 -31.88
CA GLN A 360 -6.32 20.35 -32.54
C GLN A 360 -5.14 20.18 -33.49
N ASN A 361 -4.18 19.34 -33.12
CA ASN A 361 -2.95 19.11 -33.86
C ASN A 361 -3.05 17.96 -34.87
N MET A 362 -4.26 17.41 -35.08
CA MET A 362 -4.47 16.26 -35.95
C MET A 362 -5.18 16.60 -37.26
N ASP A 363 -4.90 15.76 -38.26
CA ASP A 363 -5.53 15.80 -39.57
C ASP A 363 -6.57 14.68 -39.69
N PHE A 364 -7.84 15.05 -39.60
CA PHE A 364 -8.96 14.11 -39.61
C PHE A 364 -9.11 13.40 -40.95
N THR A 365 -8.50 13.92 -42.04
CA THR A 365 -8.51 13.23 -43.33
C THR A 365 -7.70 11.94 -43.31
N LYS A 366 -6.71 11.84 -42.42
CA LYS A 366 -5.87 10.64 -42.22
C LYS A 366 -6.51 9.59 -41.31
N PHE A 367 -7.65 9.90 -40.70
CA PHE A 367 -8.38 8.93 -39.89
C PHE A 367 -9.00 7.85 -40.78
N LYS A 368 -9.15 6.66 -40.20
CA LYS A 368 -9.71 5.49 -40.89
C LYS A 368 -11.22 5.39 -40.63
N PRO A 369 -12.00 4.90 -41.62
CA PRO A 369 -13.39 4.52 -41.37
C PRO A 369 -13.45 3.30 -40.44
N LEU A 370 -14.65 3.03 -39.91
CA LEU A 370 -14.84 1.97 -38.94
C LEU A 370 -14.62 0.57 -39.52
N ASP A 371 -13.53 -0.09 -39.13
CA ASP A 371 -13.28 -1.51 -39.33
C ASP A 371 -14.04 -2.37 -38.31
N LYS A 372 -15.18 -2.90 -38.75
CA LYS A 372 -16.04 -3.78 -37.95
C LYS A 372 -15.36 -5.08 -37.54
N LYS A 373 -14.42 -5.61 -38.34
CA LYS A 373 -13.74 -6.88 -38.02
C LYS A 373 -12.80 -6.72 -36.84
N LEU A 374 -12.13 -5.56 -36.73
CA LEU A 374 -11.27 -5.26 -35.58
C LEU A 374 -12.09 -5.08 -34.30
N LEU A 375 -13.26 -4.43 -34.39
CA LEU A 375 -14.18 -4.31 -33.25
C LEU A 375 -14.71 -5.68 -32.80
N GLU A 376 -15.20 -6.51 -33.74
CA GLU A 376 -15.71 -7.85 -33.43
C GLU A 376 -14.64 -8.72 -32.74
N ARG A 377 -13.36 -8.56 -33.07
CA ARG A 377 -12.25 -9.25 -32.38
C ARG A 377 -12.12 -8.81 -30.92
N VAL A 378 -12.23 -7.50 -30.64
CA VAL A 378 -12.17 -6.96 -29.27
C VAL A 378 -13.43 -7.31 -28.48
N ASP A 379 -14.60 -7.31 -29.11
CA ASP A 379 -15.83 -7.74 -28.45
C ASP A 379 -15.80 -9.24 -28.11
N LYS A 380 -15.29 -10.07 -29.02
CA LYS A 380 -15.06 -11.50 -28.75
C LYS A 380 -14.06 -11.70 -27.60
N MET A 381 -12.99 -10.90 -27.58
CA MET A 381 -12.02 -10.90 -26.48
C MET A 381 -12.70 -10.66 -25.13
N LEU A 382 -13.55 -9.63 -25.05
CA LEU A 382 -14.26 -9.27 -23.82
C LEU A 382 -15.32 -10.31 -23.43
N ALA A 383 -16.01 -10.90 -24.41
CA ALA A 383 -17.13 -11.82 -24.18
C ALA A 383 -16.72 -13.27 -23.92
N GLU A 384 -15.60 -13.73 -24.49
CA GLU A 384 -15.18 -15.14 -24.44
C GLU A 384 -13.82 -15.33 -23.75
N ASP A 385 -12.80 -14.59 -24.19
CA ASP A 385 -11.42 -14.82 -23.72
C ASP A 385 -11.20 -14.35 -22.28
N VAL A 386 -11.72 -13.17 -21.94
CA VAL A 386 -11.61 -12.60 -20.58
C VAL A 386 -12.29 -13.49 -19.53
N PRO A 387 -13.56 -13.92 -19.69
CA PRO A 387 -14.18 -14.87 -18.75
C PRO A 387 -13.41 -16.18 -18.62
N ARG A 388 -12.79 -16.65 -19.71
CA ARG A 388 -11.96 -17.85 -19.68
C ARG A 388 -10.70 -17.64 -18.83
N LEU A 389 -10.00 -16.50 -18.97
CA LEU A 389 -8.87 -16.18 -18.10
C LEU A 389 -9.28 -16.02 -16.63
N MET A 390 -10.43 -15.38 -16.36
CA MET A 390 -10.98 -15.26 -15.00
C MET A 390 -11.16 -16.62 -14.34
N SER A 391 -11.59 -17.64 -15.09
CA SER A 391 -11.79 -19.00 -14.57
C SER A 391 -10.48 -19.73 -14.19
N MET A 392 -9.33 -19.24 -14.67
CA MET A 392 -8.01 -19.81 -14.37
C MET A 392 -7.40 -19.19 -13.11
N LEU A 393 -7.77 -17.96 -12.75
CA LEU A 393 -7.18 -17.21 -11.64
C LEU A 393 -7.21 -17.95 -10.29
N PRO A 394 -8.33 -18.54 -9.82
CA PRO A 394 -8.34 -19.22 -8.52
C PRO A 394 -7.35 -20.37 -8.43
N ARG A 395 -7.08 -21.06 -9.55
CA ARG A 395 -6.11 -22.17 -9.59
C ARG A 395 -4.67 -21.66 -9.49
N GLU A 396 -4.37 -20.51 -10.07
CA GLU A 396 -3.05 -19.87 -9.97
C GLU A 396 -2.82 -19.29 -8.57
N GLU A 397 -3.83 -18.68 -7.97
CA GLU A 397 -3.75 -18.19 -6.58
C GLU A 397 -3.47 -19.34 -5.60
N LEU A 398 -4.15 -20.48 -5.75
CA LEU A 398 -3.89 -21.69 -4.95
C LEU A 398 -2.49 -22.27 -5.21
N ALA A 399 -2.02 -22.27 -6.45
CA ALA A 399 -0.67 -22.74 -6.77
C ALA A 399 0.40 -21.84 -6.13
N TYR A 400 0.19 -20.52 -6.13
CA TYR A 400 1.08 -19.56 -5.46
C TYR A 400 1.09 -19.75 -3.94
N MET A 401 -0.07 -19.99 -3.32
CA MET A 401 -0.17 -20.28 -1.88
C MET A 401 0.62 -21.54 -1.51
N ASN A 402 0.56 -22.58 -2.34
CA ASN A 402 1.29 -23.82 -2.08
C ASN A 402 2.80 -23.69 -2.31
N SER A 403 3.26 -22.80 -3.20
CA SER A 403 4.70 -22.57 -3.43
C SER A 403 5.35 -21.62 -2.42
N THR A 404 4.56 -20.85 -1.67
CA THR A 404 5.05 -19.87 -0.68
C THR A 404 4.84 -20.33 0.78
N GLN A 405 4.28 -21.52 1.02
CA GLN A 405 4.31 -22.12 2.36
C GLN A 405 5.67 -22.77 2.62
N PRO A 406 6.39 -22.40 3.69
CA PRO A 406 7.51 -23.21 4.16
C PRO A 406 6.98 -24.55 4.68
N GLU A 407 7.60 -25.66 4.30
CA GLU A 407 7.33 -27.00 4.85
C GLU A 407 7.71 -27.04 6.34
N PHE A 408 6.84 -26.56 7.22
CA PHE A 408 6.89 -26.87 8.64
C PHE A 408 5.76 -27.85 8.98
N GLY A 409 6.18 -29.08 9.29
CA GLY A 409 5.28 -30.15 9.68
C GLY A 409 4.53 -29.83 10.97
N GLY A 410 3.21 -30.03 10.92
CA GLY A 410 2.36 -30.43 12.05
C GLY A 410 2.27 -29.49 13.25
N GLY A 411 1.31 -28.56 13.23
CA GLY A 411 0.84 -27.89 14.45
C GLY A 411 -0.07 -26.69 14.19
N ASN A 412 -1.37 -26.89 14.44
CA ASN A 412 -2.46 -25.92 14.62
C ASN A 412 -2.42 -24.52 13.93
N LEU A 413 -3.42 -24.37 13.06
CA LEU A 413 -3.95 -23.18 12.40
C LEU A 413 -3.96 -21.89 13.25
N SER A 414 -3.31 -20.83 12.74
CA SER A 414 -3.91 -19.50 12.41
C SER A 414 -2.89 -18.35 12.41
N GLN A 415 -1.85 -18.41 11.57
CA GLN A 415 -1.04 -17.22 11.28
C GLN A 415 -0.81 -17.09 9.78
N GLY A 416 -1.17 -15.93 9.25
CA GLY A 416 -0.94 -15.53 7.87
C GLY A 416 0.56 -15.53 7.56
N SER A 417 0.86 -15.79 6.30
CA SER A 417 2.20 -15.84 5.71
C SER A 417 3.14 -14.72 6.19
N THR A 418 4.41 -15.06 6.43
CA THR A 418 5.37 -14.30 7.23
C THR A 418 6.53 -13.75 6.40
N ILE A 419 6.30 -13.06 5.27
CA ILE A 419 7.39 -12.34 4.58
C ILE A 419 7.93 -11.19 5.47
N PHE A 420 7.07 -10.63 6.33
CA PHE A 420 7.44 -9.59 7.29
C PHE A 420 7.72 -10.11 8.71
N ALA A 421 7.55 -11.41 8.98
CA ALA A 421 7.65 -11.92 10.36
C ALA A 421 8.97 -12.64 10.68
N ASP A 422 9.77 -13.04 9.69
CA ASP A 422 10.98 -13.86 9.92
C ASP A 422 12.32 -13.11 9.73
N GLN A 423 12.30 -11.84 9.31
CA GLN A 423 13.52 -11.04 9.21
C GLN A 423 13.73 -10.18 10.46
N GLN A 424 14.49 -10.73 11.43
CA GLN A 424 15.16 -10.05 12.55
C GLN A 424 14.44 -8.82 13.13
N SER A 425 13.69 -9.06 14.22
CA SER A 425 13.29 -8.09 15.26
C SER A 425 13.20 -6.64 14.77
N THR A 426 12.12 -6.31 14.06
CA THR A 426 11.74 -4.89 13.97
C THR A 426 11.33 -4.44 15.38
N PRO A 427 11.45 -3.14 15.74
CA PRO A 427 11.01 -2.64 17.05
C PRO A 427 9.51 -2.85 17.37
N PHE A 428 8.77 -3.47 16.45
CA PHE A 428 7.32 -3.70 16.48
C PHE A 428 7.00 -5.18 16.22
N ASP A 429 7.72 -6.09 16.87
CA ASP A 429 7.50 -7.54 16.73
C ASP A 429 6.00 -7.87 16.74
N ILE A 430 5.59 -8.54 15.66
CA ILE A 430 4.23 -8.83 15.23
C ILE A 430 3.60 -9.80 16.24
N GLY A 431 3.06 -9.24 17.33
CA GLY A 431 2.60 -9.97 18.53
C GLY A 431 2.90 -9.25 19.85
N GLY A 432 3.57 -8.10 19.82
CA GLY A 432 4.04 -7.34 20.98
C GLY A 432 3.00 -6.46 21.69
N VAL A 433 1.71 -6.49 21.31
CA VAL A 433 0.71 -5.51 21.81
C VAL A 433 -0.62 -6.10 22.26
N GLU A 434 -0.79 -7.41 22.10
CA GLU A 434 -2.00 -8.10 22.51
C GLU A 434 -1.64 -9.21 23.50
N GLY A 435 -2.63 -9.61 24.30
CA GLY A 435 -2.44 -10.53 25.40
C GLY A 435 -1.38 -10.07 26.38
N ILE A 436 -0.39 -10.93 26.62
CA ILE A 436 0.61 -10.72 27.67
C ILE A 436 1.65 -9.64 27.34
N ASN A 437 1.83 -9.35 26.06
CA ASN A 437 2.79 -8.35 25.59
C ASN A 437 2.19 -6.93 25.58
N ALA A 438 0.89 -6.79 25.85
CA ALA A 438 0.24 -5.49 25.94
C ALA A 438 0.94 -4.59 26.99
N GLY A 439 1.31 -3.37 26.57
CA GLY A 439 2.01 -2.41 27.42
C GLY A 439 3.53 -2.55 27.46
N ILE A 440 4.15 -3.44 26.68
CA ILE A 440 5.61 -3.49 26.57
C ILE A 440 6.12 -2.15 26.04
N GLY A 441 6.98 -1.49 26.83
CA GLY A 441 7.59 -0.20 26.51
C GLY A 441 6.65 1.01 26.58
N GLU A 442 5.45 0.87 27.15
CA GLU A 442 4.62 2.01 27.54
C GLU A 442 5.18 2.62 28.85
N TYR A 443 5.10 3.94 29.01
CA TYR A 443 5.52 4.59 30.26
C TYR A 443 4.61 4.23 31.44
N ASP A 444 3.30 4.20 31.19
CA ASP A 444 2.30 3.87 32.20
C ASP A 444 2.09 2.36 32.32
N TRP A 445 1.71 1.90 33.52
CA TRP A 445 1.42 0.49 33.76
C TRP A 445 0.10 0.11 33.08
N ILE A 446 0.12 -0.86 32.16
CA ILE A 446 -1.03 -1.24 31.32
C ILE A 446 -2.32 -1.55 32.10
N VAL A 447 -2.17 -2.09 33.31
CA VAL A 447 -3.27 -2.44 34.22
C VAL A 447 -4.06 -1.20 34.66
N GLU A 448 -3.44 -0.02 34.65
CA GLU A 448 -4.06 1.26 35.04
C GLU A 448 -5.30 1.59 34.19
N ARG A 449 -5.34 1.13 32.93
CA ARG A 449 -6.47 1.36 32.00
C ARG A 449 -7.80 0.78 32.49
N SER A 450 -7.75 -0.30 33.29
CA SER A 450 -8.94 -0.97 33.84
C SER A 450 -8.94 -0.98 35.37
N ARG A 451 -8.02 -0.24 36.01
CA ARG A 451 -7.83 -0.25 37.47
C ARG A 451 -9.09 0.10 38.24
N HIS A 452 -9.84 1.09 37.79
CA HIS A 452 -11.07 1.51 38.44
C HIS A 452 -12.09 0.35 38.59
N GLU A 453 -12.21 -0.54 37.60
CA GLU A 453 -13.08 -1.72 37.68
C GLU A 453 -12.55 -2.74 38.69
N TYR A 454 -11.23 -2.95 38.70
CA TYR A 454 -10.58 -3.90 39.60
C TYR A 454 -10.65 -3.45 41.05
N ASP A 455 -10.42 -2.17 41.31
CA ASP A 455 -10.48 -1.54 42.64
C ASP A 455 -11.88 -1.61 43.25
N GLN A 456 -12.93 -1.46 42.42
CA GLN A 456 -14.31 -1.63 42.88
C GLN A 456 -14.59 -3.06 43.37
N VAL A 457 -14.02 -4.07 42.71
CA VAL A 457 -14.16 -5.47 43.17
C VAL A 457 -13.30 -5.69 44.41
N PHE A 458 -12.08 -5.17 44.44
CA PHE A 458 -11.18 -5.26 45.60
C PHE A 458 -11.84 -4.73 46.88
N ALA A 459 -12.49 -3.56 46.81
CA ALA A 459 -13.19 -2.98 47.95
C ALA A 459 -14.34 -3.86 48.47
N LYS A 460 -15.05 -4.58 47.58
CA LYS A 460 -16.14 -5.50 47.95
C LYS A 460 -15.63 -6.76 48.65
N LEU A 461 -14.38 -7.15 48.43
CA LEU A 461 -13.76 -8.32 49.06
C LEU A 461 -13.32 -8.07 50.50
N SER A 462 -13.60 -6.89 51.06
CA SER A 462 -13.35 -6.53 52.47
C SER A 462 -11.87 -6.74 52.87
N PRO A 463 -10.92 -6.00 52.25
CA PRO A 463 -9.50 -6.14 52.56
C PRO A 463 -9.20 -5.79 54.02
N GLN A 464 -8.31 -6.56 54.64
CA GLN A 464 -7.79 -6.30 55.98
C GLN A 464 -6.36 -5.76 55.87
N ASN A 465 -6.09 -4.61 56.49
CA ASN A 465 -4.79 -3.92 56.37
C ASN A 465 -4.35 -3.67 54.92
N GLY A 466 -5.30 -3.41 54.01
CA GLY A 466 -5.03 -3.17 52.60
C GLY A 466 -4.73 -4.41 51.76
N LYS A 467 -4.90 -5.62 52.31
CA LYS A 467 -4.70 -6.88 51.59
C LYS A 467 -5.93 -7.80 51.69
N ILE A 468 -6.15 -8.63 50.67
CA ILE A 468 -7.14 -9.71 50.68
C ILE A 468 -6.46 -11.06 50.89
N SER A 469 -7.12 -11.96 51.63
CA SER A 469 -6.61 -13.32 51.82
C SER A 469 -6.74 -14.16 50.55
N GLY A 470 -5.84 -15.14 50.37
CA GLY A 470 -5.95 -16.06 49.24
C GLY A 470 -7.24 -16.86 49.17
N ALA A 471 -7.91 -17.09 50.30
CA ALA A 471 -9.24 -17.72 50.30
C ALA A 471 -10.31 -16.79 49.68
N ALA A 472 -10.30 -15.51 50.04
CA ALA A 472 -11.25 -14.52 49.50
C ALA A 472 -10.99 -14.26 48.01
N ALA A 473 -9.73 -14.06 47.63
CA ALA A 473 -9.34 -13.87 46.23
C ALA A 473 -9.72 -15.08 45.37
N LYS A 474 -9.45 -16.31 45.83
CA LYS A 474 -9.80 -17.54 45.10
C LYS A 474 -11.31 -17.66 44.86
N GLN A 475 -12.15 -17.31 45.84
CA GLN A 475 -13.60 -17.34 45.69
C GLN A 475 -14.09 -16.43 44.56
N GLU A 476 -13.45 -15.27 44.39
CA GLU A 476 -13.77 -14.34 43.31
C GLU A 476 -13.19 -14.81 41.96
N MET A 477 -11.92 -15.20 41.94
CA MET A 477 -11.22 -15.63 40.71
C MET A 477 -11.91 -16.81 40.02
N VAL A 478 -12.50 -17.75 40.77
CA VAL A 478 -13.21 -18.92 40.20
C VAL A 478 -14.43 -18.51 39.37
N LYS A 479 -15.01 -17.32 39.60
CA LYS A 479 -16.16 -16.82 38.81
C LYS A 479 -15.79 -16.54 37.35
N SER A 480 -14.50 -16.39 37.03
CA SER A 480 -14.00 -16.28 35.65
C SER A 480 -14.22 -17.53 34.80
N LYS A 481 -14.58 -18.67 35.43
CA LYS A 481 -14.74 -20.00 34.79
C LYS A 481 -13.46 -20.57 34.18
N LEU A 482 -12.29 -20.01 34.52
CA LEU A 482 -11.01 -20.59 34.13
C LEU A 482 -10.70 -21.86 34.94
N PRO A 483 -9.97 -22.84 34.35
CA PRO A 483 -9.52 -24.02 35.07
C PRO A 483 -8.68 -23.70 36.32
N ASN A 484 -8.84 -24.48 37.39
CA ASN A 484 -8.16 -24.25 38.68
C ASN A 484 -6.62 -24.26 38.57
N ASN A 485 -6.05 -25.04 37.66
CA ASN A 485 -4.61 -25.03 37.40
C ASN A 485 -4.12 -23.70 36.79
N VAL A 486 -4.93 -23.08 35.93
CA VAL A 486 -4.67 -21.77 35.33
C VAL A 486 -4.79 -20.66 36.38
N LEU A 487 -5.86 -20.67 37.19
CA LEU A 487 -6.03 -19.72 38.29
C LEU A 487 -4.91 -19.81 39.32
N GLY A 488 -4.45 -21.02 39.63
CA GLY A 488 -3.30 -21.23 40.52
C GLY A 488 -1.98 -20.69 39.94
N ARG A 489 -1.83 -20.68 38.61
CA ARG A 489 -0.67 -20.06 37.94
C ARG A 489 -0.77 -18.53 37.95
N ILE A 490 -1.95 -17.98 37.68
CA ILE A 490 -2.20 -16.54 37.76
C ILE A 490 -1.91 -16.03 39.18
N TRP A 491 -2.42 -16.72 40.20
CA TRP A 491 -2.11 -16.39 41.61
C TRP A 491 -0.62 -16.27 41.87
N LYS A 492 0.16 -17.28 41.46
CA LYS A 492 1.62 -17.29 41.66
C LYS A 492 2.36 -16.17 40.93
N LEU A 493 1.79 -15.65 39.85
CA LEU A 493 2.35 -14.52 39.11
C LEU A 493 1.95 -13.19 39.74
N SER A 494 0.75 -13.10 40.33
CA SER A 494 0.20 -11.89 40.92
C SER A 494 0.67 -11.61 42.35
N ASP A 495 0.93 -12.66 43.14
CA ASP A 495 1.53 -12.58 44.48
C ASP A 495 3.05 -12.33 44.35
N VAL A 496 3.42 -11.07 44.05
CA VAL A 496 4.79 -10.69 43.66
C VAL A 496 5.71 -10.68 44.88
N ASP A 497 5.21 -10.22 46.03
CA ASP A 497 5.96 -10.22 47.29
C ASP A 497 5.93 -11.58 48.03
N LYS A 498 5.11 -12.54 47.55
CA LYS A 498 5.00 -13.93 48.03
C LYS A 498 4.55 -14.03 49.48
N ASP A 499 3.73 -13.10 49.94
CA ASP A 499 3.21 -13.10 51.30
C ASP A 499 1.92 -13.92 51.48
N GLY A 500 1.39 -14.48 50.38
CA GLY A 500 0.19 -15.32 50.39
C GLY A 500 -1.12 -14.53 50.49
N MET A 501 -1.04 -13.20 50.36
CA MET A 501 -2.16 -12.27 50.28
C MET A 501 -2.00 -11.44 49.00
N LEU A 502 -3.03 -10.70 48.60
CA LEU A 502 -2.92 -9.74 47.49
C LEU A 502 -3.26 -8.35 47.99
N ASP A 503 -2.39 -7.39 47.76
CA ASP A 503 -2.77 -5.98 47.87
C ASP A 503 -3.53 -5.48 46.64
N ILE A 504 -3.88 -4.19 46.63
CA ILE A 504 -4.69 -3.59 45.57
C ILE A 504 -4.02 -3.67 44.18
N ASP A 505 -2.69 -3.53 44.12
CA ASP A 505 -1.94 -3.60 42.88
C ASP A 505 -1.84 -5.06 42.39
N GLU A 506 -1.58 -6.00 43.30
CA GLU A 506 -1.49 -7.43 42.98
C GLU A 506 -2.85 -8.00 42.57
N TRP A 507 -3.92 -7.53 43.19
CA TRP A 507 -5.28 -7.84 42.79
C TRP A 507 -5.56 -7.33 41.37
N ALA A 508 -5.25 -6.07 41.08
CA ALA A 508 -5.43 -5.50 39.75
C ALA A 508 -4.65 -6.27 38.68
N LEU A 509 -3.41 -6.68 38.99
CA LEU A 509 -2.61 -7.56 38.13
C LEU A 509 -3.30 -8.91 37.90
N SER A 510 -3.83 -9.54 38.95
CA SER A 510 -4.51 -10.84 38.86
C SER A 510 -5.74 -10.79 37.94
N GLN A 511 -6.53 -9.72 38.04
CA GLN A 511 -7.71 -9.51 37.23
C GLN A 511 -7.35 -9.22 35.76
N HIS A 512 -6.25 -8.49 35.54
CA HIS A 512 -5.72 -8.25 34.20
C HIS A 512 -5.25 -9.55 33.51
N LEU A 513 -4.51 -10.41 34.23
CA LEU A 513 -4.10 -11.72 33.71
C LEU A 513 -5.30 -12.64 33.42
N ILE A 514 -6.33 -12.63 34.29
CA ILE A 514 -7.59 -13.36 34.02
C ILE A 514 -8.23 -12.86 32.72
N LYS A 515 -8.30 -11.54 32.52
CA LYS A 515 -8.86 -10.94 31.31
C LYS A 515 -8.12 -11.42 30.06
N ILE A 516 -6.78 -11.32 30.06
CA ILE A 516 -5.91 -11.82 28.97
C ILE A 516 -6.24 -13.29 28.65
N LYS A 517 -6.36 -14.14 29.68
CA LYS A 517 -6.63 -15.56 29.46
C LYS A 517 -8.04 -15.86 28.95
N VAL A 518 -9.03 -15.07 29.37
CA VAL A 518 -10.42 -15.19 28.89
C VAL A 518 -10.53 -14.74 27.43
N GLU A 519 -9.74 -13.77 27.00
CA GLU A 519 -9.68 -13.27 25.62
C GLU A 519 -8.98 -14.25 24.65
N GLY A 520 -8.33 -15.29 25.17
CA GLY A 520 -7.79 -16.41 24.39
C GLY A 520 -6.27 -16.57 24.47
N ASP A 521 -5.58 -15.61 25.07
CA ASP A 521 -4.11 -15.57 25.11
C ASP A 521 -3.51 -16.52 26.15
N GLU A 522 -2.21 -16.80 26.02
CA GLU A 522 -1.47 -17.60 27.00
C GLU A 522 -0.91 -16.76 28.15
N ILE A 523 -1.00 -17.29 29.37
CA ILE A 523 -0.37 -16.72 30.56
C ILE A 523 1.13 -17.05 30.52
N PRO A 524 2.04 -16.14 30.89
CA PRO A 524 3.48 -16.35 30.79
C PRO A 524 3.96 -17.28 31.91
N ASN A 525 5.13 -17.89 31.74
CA ASN A 525 5.71 -18.75 32.79
C ASN A 525 6.35 -17.91 33.91
N VAL A 526 6.80 -16.70 33.57
CA VAL A 526 7.42 -15.71 34.45
C VAL A 526 6.77 -14.38 34.16
N LEU A 527 6.50 -13.57 35.18
CA LEU A 527 5.88 -12.26 35.01
C LEU A 527 6.84 -11.31 34.28
N PRO A 528 6.50 -10.80 33.08
CA PRO A 528 7.30 -9.82 32.36
C PRO A 528 7.44 -8.50 33.14
N GLU A 529 8.56 -7.80 32.97
CA GLU A 529 8.89 -6.59 33.73
C GLU A 529 7.81 -5.48 33.61
N HIS A 530 7.24 -5.29 32.41
CA HIS A 530 6.22 -4.27 32.16
C HIS A 530 4.90 -4.53 32.90
N LEU A 531 4.61 -5.79 33.27
CA LEU A 531 3.42 -6.15 34.05
C LEU A 531 3.64 -6.10 35.55
N ILE A 532 4.88 -5.97 36.02
CA ILE A 532 5.18 -5.84 37.45
C ILE A 532 4.61 -4.52 37.96
N PRO A 533 3.81 -4.53 39.04
CA PRO A 533 3.29 -3.30 39.63
C PRO A 533 4.41 -2.31 39.90
N PRO A 534 4.24 -1.01 39.57
CA PRO A 534 5.28 0.00 39.76
C PRO A 534 5.84 0.03 41.19
N SER A 535 4.98 -0.19 42.20
CA SER A 535 5.32 -0.29 43.62
C SER A 535 6.27 -1.47 43.96
N LYS A 536 6.31 -2.52 43.13
CA LYS A 536 7.00 -3.78 43.39
C LYS A 536 8.18 -4.07 42.45
N ARG A 537 8.48 -3.20 41.49
CA ARG A 537 9.60 -3.38 40.52
C ARG A 537 10.98 -3.50 41.19
N HIS A 538 11.17 -2.95 42.39
CA HIS A 538 12.42 -3.13 43.13
C HIS A 538 12.63 -4.59 43.59
N LEU A 539 11.56 -5.37 43.77
CA LEU A 539 11.65 -6.76 44.23
C LEU A 539 12.17 -7.71 43.14
N SER A 540 11.96 -7.37 41.85
CA SER A 540 12.46 -8.17 40.71
C SER A 540 13.93 -7.91 40.36
N ASN A 541 14.46 -6.73 40.66
CA ASN A 541 15.85 -6.36 40.33
C ASN A 541 16.91 -7.05 41.20
N ASN A 542 16.52 -7.63 42.34
CA ASN A 542 17.45 -8.35 43.23
C ASN A 542 17.78 -9.78 42.77
N THR A 543 17.13 -10.30 41.72
CA THR A 543 17.38 -11.66 41.19
C THR A 543 18.38 -11.74 40.03
N ASN A 544 18.81 -10.61 39.43
CA ASN A 544 19.66 -10.60 38.22
C ASN A 544 21.12 -10.14 38.43
N ASN A 545 21.58 -9.92 39.67
CA ASN A 545 22.97 -9.49 39.93
C ASN A 545 23.96 -10.67 40.09
N ASN A 546 24.03 -11.56 39.11
CA ASN A 546 25.17 -12.45 38.91
C ASN A 546 25.31 -12.83 37.43
N GLY A 547 25.98 -11.99 36.64
CA GLY A 547 26.44 -12.38 35.30
C GLY A 547 26.64 -11.23 34.32
N LEU A 548 27.91 -10.82 34.17
CA LEU A 548 28.52 -10.12 33.03
C LEU A 548 27.85 -8.83 32.52
N TYR A 549 28.40 -7.66 32.87
CA TYR A 549 29.18 -6.76 32.00
C TYR A 549 29.72 -5.59 32.86
N PRO A 550 30.95 -5.08 32.61
CA PRO A 550 31.59 -4.08 33.46
C PRO A 550 30.99 -2.70 33.22
N ALA A 551 30.75 -1.96 34.31
CA ALA A 551 30.36 -0.57 34.28
C ALA A 551 31.45 0.29 33.60
N ILE A 552 31.07 0.99 32.53
CA ILE A 552 31.87 2.05 31.94
C ILE A 552 31.75 3.27 32.86
N ASN A 553 32.79 3.53 33.64
CA ASN A 553 32.94 4.74 34.44
C ASN A 553 33.15 5.95 33.52
N ASN A 554 32.12 6.80 33.39
CA ASN A 554 32.30 8.17 32.93
C ASN A 554 32.54 9.06 34.14
N ASN A 555 33.82 9.22 34.51
CA ASN A 555 34.30 10.33 35.32
C ASN A 555 35.54 10.89 34.64
N ASN A 556 35.38 12.00 33.91
CA ASN A 556 36.46 12.94 33.65
C ASN A 556 35.85 14.32 33.36
N SER A 557 35.58 15.04 34.45
CA SER A 557 35.50 16.50 34.45
C SER A 557 36.21 17.01 35.71
N SER A 558 37.36 17.65 35.48
CA SER A 558 38.19 18.54 36.33
C SER A 558 39.64 18.34 35.86
N GLY A 559 40.26 19.23 35.09
CA GLY A 559 40.56 20.62 35.41
C GLY A 559 41.98 20.71 35.98
N TYR A 560 42.89 21.39 35.26
CA TYR A 560 43.90 22.36 35.73
C TYR A 560 45.15 22.43 34.81
N ASN A 561 45.41 23.67 34.37
CA ASN A 561 46.62 24.25 33.75
C ASN A 561 46.91 23.96 32.28
#